data_AF-A0A2V1NEJ3-F1
#
_entry.id   AF-A0A2V1NEJ3-F1
#
_cell.length_a   1.000
_cell.length_b   1.000
_cell.length_c   1.000
_cell.angle_alpha   90.00
_cell.angle_beta   90.00
_cell.angle_gamma   90.00
#
_symmetry.space_group_name_H-M   'P 1'
#
loop_
_entity.id
_entity.type
_entity.pdbx_description
1 polymer ?
#
loop_
_entity_poly.entity_id
_entity_poly.type
_entity_poly.pdbx_seq_one_letter_code
_entity_poly.pdbx_strand_id
1 'polypeptide(L)'
;MTTRTGGRPANASSEEIADLLRAGVTVREIKNRLHVGGTSITKARRTHQIPYAPAPALRDRPEAEQRTTIIARHPGIADLLLEGATTAQVRARIRASNSTIVAVRHALGLATRRRGRTPGTVAQALARYTQDQPDGHTHWTGPRCDGQPQLWAQGRYHSVRRVLFAAHHGRAPDGWLRVTCDQPACIAGAHLSDRRIREAEQHLTTLYTSIFGPETPQ
;
A
#
# COMPACT_ATOMS: atom_id res chain seq x y z
N MET A 1 -33.37 -33.95 47.04
CA MET A 1 -33.88 -32.59 47.23
C MET A 1 -32.73 -31.69 47.64
N THR A 2 -32.17 -30.91 46.70
CA THR A 2 -31.10 -29.95 46.97
C THR A 2 -31.55 -28.59 46.47
N THR A 3 -31.97 -27.74 47.41
CA THR A 3 -32.38 -26.36 47.17
C THR A 3 -31.14 -25.49 46.97
N ARG A 4 -30.81 -25.18 45.72
CA ARG A 4 -29.75 -24.22 45.38
C ARG A 4 -30.33 -22.80 45.31
N THR A 5 -30.68 -22.23 46.46
CA THR A 5 -31.11 -20.82 46.57
C THR A 5 -29.88 -19.91 46.62
N GLY A 6 -29.11 -19.88 45.54
CA GLY A 6 -28.05 -18.88 45.35
C GLY A 6 -28.64 -17.63 44.74
N GLY A 7 -29.25 -16.77 45.56
CA GLY A 7 -29.67 -15.43 45.13
C GLY A 7 -28.45 -14.68 44.57
N ARG A 8 -28.57 -14.15 43.36
CA ARG A 8 -27.53 -13.32 42.74
C ARG A 8 -27.24 -12.16 43.70
N PRO A 9 -25.97 -11.89 44.07
CA PRO A 9 -25.66 -10.79 44.99
C PRO A 9 -26.28 -9.51 44.45
N ALA A 10 -26.82 -8.70 45.36
CA ALA A 10 -27.38 -7.40 44.99
C ALA A 10 -26.33 -6.65 44.18
N ASN A 11 -26.67 -6.30 42.94
CA ASN A 11 -25.76 -5.52 42.10
C ASN A 11 -25.47 -4.21 42.85
N ALA A 12 -24.21 -3.76 42.81
CA ALA A 12 -23.83 -2.49 43.40
C ALA A 12 -24.78 -1.36 42.96
N SER A 13 -25.13 -0.49 43.90
CA SER A 13 -26.11 0.55 43.64
C SER A 13 -25.55 1.57 42.63
N SER A 14 -26.44 2.25 41.90
CA SER A 14 -26.03 3.35 41.00
C SER A 14 -25.30 4.45 41.76
N GLU A 15 -25.66 4.65 43.03
CA GLU A 15 -25.08 5.64 43.93
C GLU A 15 -23.66 5.27 44.34
N GLU A 16 -23.41 4.01 44.70
CA GLU A 16 -22.06 3.52 45.03
C GLU A 16 -21.11 3.65 43.82
N ILE A 17 -21.59 3.34 42.62
CA ILE A 17 -20.84 3.54 41.38
C ILE A 17 -20.53 5.04 41.17
N ALA A 18 -21.50 5.91 41.43
CA ALA A 18 -21.35 7.36 41.28
C ALA A 18 -20.33 7.94 42.26
N ASP A 19 -20.31 7.48 43.51
CA ASP A 19 -19.37 7.94 44.52
C ASP A 19 -17.92 7.55 44.17
N LEU A 20 -17.70 6.32 43.70
CA LEU A 20 -16.38 5.91 43.19
C LEU A 20 -15.93 6.75 41.99
N LEU A 21 -16.85 7.08 41.08
CA LEU A 21 -16.54 7.92 39.92
C LEU A 21 -16.18 9.37 40.32
N ARG A 22 -16.88 9.95 41.31
CA ARG A 22 -16.56 11.28 41.84
C ARG A 22 -15.22 11.28 42.59
N ALA A 23 -14.89 10.18 43.25
CA ALA A 23 -13.59 9.97 43.89
C ALA A 23 -12.43 9.73 42.89
N GLY A 24 -12.70 9.79 41.58
CA GLY A 24 -11.67 9.64 40.54
C GLY A 24 -11.24 8.20 40.27
N VAL A 25 -11.95 7.20 40.81
CA VAL A 25 -11.64 5.78 40.57
C VAL A 25 -11.90 5.44 39.11
N THR A 26 -10.99 4.69 38.48
CA THR A 26 -11.11 4.38 37.06
C THR A 26 -12.25 3.40 36.80
N VAL A 27 -12.85 3.46 35.60
CA VAL A 27 -13.89 2.51 35.17
C VAL A 27 -13.44 1.06 35.32
N ARG A 28 -12.15 0.76 35.06
CA ARG A 28 -11.59 -0.59 35.22
C ARG A 28 -11.63 -1.05 36.67
N GLU A 29 -11.21 -0.19 37.61
CA GLU A 29 -11.21 -0.49 39.04
C GLU A 29 -12.64 -0.67 39.56
N ILE A 30 -13.59 0.17 39.13
CA ILE A 30 -15.01 0.03 39.48
C ILE A 30 -15.55 -1.33 39.00
N LYS A 31 -15.25 -1.73 37.76
CA LYS A 31 -15.65 -3.05 37.23
C LYS A 31 -15.08 -4.19 38.06
N ASN A 32 -13.79 -4.11 38.43
CA ASN A 32 -13.13 -5.16 39.20
C ASN A 32 -13.62 -5.22 40.65
N ARG A 33 -13.84 -4.07 41.28
CA ARG A 33 -14.26 -3.95 42.68
C ARG A 33 -15.72 -4.35 42.87
N LEU A 34 -16.60 -3.79 42.06
CA LEU A 34 -18.06 -3.95 42.20
C LEU A 34 -18.63 -5.06 41.31
N HIS A 35 -17.81 -5.69 40.47
CA HIS A 35 -18.22 -6.74 39.53
C HIS A 35 -19.37 -6.28 38.60
N VAL A 36 -19.40 -4.99 38.27
CA VAL A 36 -20.45 -4.37 37.43
C VAL A 36 -20.05 -4.29 35.95
N GLY A 37 -21.04 -4.33 35.06
CA GLY A 37 -20.87 -4.12 33.64
C GLY A 37 -20.65 -2.64 33.26
N GLY A 38 -20.04 -2.39 32.10
CA GLY A 38 -19.82 -1.03 31.59
C GLY A 38 -21.13 -0.25 31.41
N THR A 39 -22.21 -0.91 31.01
CA THR A 39 -23.54 -0.31 30.87
C THR A 39 -24.07 0.26 32.20
N SER A 40 -23.85 -0.42 33.33
CA SER A 40 -24.24 0.06 34.65
C SER A 40 -23.47 1.33 35.04
N ILE A 41 -22.18 1.39 34.71
CA ILE A 41 -21.34 2.56 34.95
C ILE A 41 -21.77 3.74 34.07
N THR A 42 -22.06 3.50 32.78
CA THR A 42 -22.59 4.53 31.88
C THR A 42 -23.94 5.04 32.34
N LYS A 43 -24.82 4.15 32.81
CA LYS A 43 -26.13 4.52 33.37
C LYS A 43 -25.95 5.38 34.62
N ALA A 44 -25.11 4.95 35.58
CA ALA A 44 -24.81 5.71 36.79
C ALA A 44 -24.24 7.10 36.47
N ARG A 45 -23.27 7.20 35.53
CA ARG A 45 -22.76 8.49 35.05
C ARG A 45 -23.86 9.42 34.55
N ARG A 46 -24.77 8.91 33.71
CA ARG A 46 -25.88 9.69 33.16
C ARG A 46 -26.87 10.10 34.26
N THR A 47 -27.28 9.17 35.11
CA THR A 47 -28.23 9.40 36.20
C THR A 47 -27.71 10.45 37.18
N HIS A 48 -26.42 10.39 37.52
CA HIS A 48 -25.81 11.30 38.49
C HIS A 48 -25.05 12.48 37.85
N GLN A 49 -25.24 12.70 36.54
CA GLN A 49 -24.66 13.79 35.75
C GLN A 49 -23.13 13.94 35.91
N ILE A 50 -22.41 12.82 36.04
CA ILE A 50 -20.96 12.83 36.22
C ILE A 50 -20.29 13.00 34.85
N PRO A 51 -19.61 14.13 34.58
CA PRO A 51 -18.97 14.35 33.29
C PRO A 51 -17.88 13.31 33.05
N TYR A 52 -17.70 12.90 31.80
CA TYR A 52 -16.48 12.19 31.43
C TYR A 52 -15.33 13.16 31.65
N ALA A 53 -14.49 12.91 32.65
CA ALA A 53 -13.16 13.50 32.66
C ALA A 53 -12.52 13.04 31.36
N PRO A 54 -12.29 13.92 30.37
CA PRO A 54 -11.64 13.49 29.16
C PRO A 54 -10.22 13.13 29.58
N ALA A 55 -9.93 11.83 29.69
CA ALA A 55 -8.55 11.42 29.61
C ALA A 55 -8.05 12.01 28.29
N PRO A 56 -6.98 12.81 28.28
CA PRO A 56 -6.45 13.37 27.04
C PRO A 56 -6.31 12.21 26.07
N ALA A 57 -6.91 12.32 24.89
CA ALA A 57 -6.78 11.28 23.90
C ALA A 57 -5.27 11.11 23.66
N LEU A 58 -4.82 9.90 23.32
CA LEU A 58 -3.39 9.66 23.16
C LEU A 58 -2.75 10.71 22.23
N ARG A 59 -3.47 11.11 21.17
CA ARG A 59 -3.08 12.16 20.22
C ARG A 59 -2.87 13.56 20.83
N ASP A 60 -3.52 13.85 21.96
CA ASP A 60 -3.47 15.16 22.63
C ASP A 60 -2.26 15.26 23.58
N ARG A 61 -1.55 14.15 23.83
CA ARG A 61 -0.37 14.11 24.72
C ARG A 61 0.89 14.57 23.97
N PRO A 62 1.95 15.00 24.66
CA PRO A 62 3.25 15.25 24.03
C PRO A 62 3.75 14.02 23.27
N GLU A 63 4.35 14.20 22.09
CA GLU A 63 4.72 13.10 21.20
C GLU A 63 5.59 12.03 21.89
N ALA A 64 6.54 12.44 22.73
CA ALA A 64 7.39 11.53 23.50
C ALA A 64 6.57 10.59 24.41
N GLU A 65 5.55 11.11 25.08
CA GLU A 65 4.67 10.32 25.94
C GLU A 65 3.80 9.37 25.10
N GLN A 66 3.36 9.81 23.91
CA GLN A 66 2.62 8.96 22.98
C GLN A 66 3.45 7.74 22.58
N ARG A 67 4.72 7.96 22.20
CA ARG A 67 5.64 6.90 21.79
C ARG A 67 5.85 5.89 22.93
N THR A 68 6.18 6.37 24.12
CA THR A 68 6.37 5.51 25.30
C THR A 68 5.10 4.70 25.62
N THR A 69 3.92 5.33 25.55
CA THR A 69 2.64 4.65 25.79
C THR A 69 2.35 3.57 24.74
N ILE A 70 2.64 3.83 23.46
CA ILE A 70 2.44 2.85 22.37
C ILE A 70 3.35 1.64 22.56
N ILE A 71 4.62 1.87 22.89
CA ILE A 71 5.60 0.80 23.13
C ILE A 71 5.17 -0.04 24.34
N ALA A 72 4.83 0.62 25.46
CA ALA A 72 4.41 -0.06 26.68
C ALA A 72 3.15 -0.91 26.52
N ARG A 73 2.23 -0.54 25.61
CA ARG A 73 1.03 -1.34 25.30
C ARG A 73 1.33 -2.59 24.47
N HIS A 74 2.47 -2.65 23.79
CA HIS A 74 2.79 -3.67 22.80
C HIS A 74 4.25 -4.18 22.89
N PRO A 75 4.72 -4.64 24.07
CA PRO A 75 6.12 -5.00 24.28
C PRO A 75 6.61 -6.09 23.30
N GLY A 76 5.84 -7.18 23.12
CA GLY A 76 6.26 -8.25 22.19
C GLY A 76 6.36 -7.82 20.71
N ILE A 77 5.60 -6.81 20.28
CA ILE A 77 5.76 -6.25 18.92
C ILE A 77 7.05 -5.43 18.86
N ALA A 78 7.34 -4.65 19.91
CA ALA A 78 8.54 -3.83 19.98
C ALA A 78 9.79 -4.69 19.99
N ASP A 79 9.82 -5.75 20.81
CA ASP A 79 10.96 -6.68 20.91
C ASP A 79 11.28 -7.31 19.55
N LEU A 80 10.28 -7.89 18.88
CA LEU A 80 10.46 -8.47 17.54
C LEU A 80 10.94 -7.45 16.50
N LEU A 81 10.47 -6.20 16.57
CA LEU A 81 10.90 -5.16 15.63
C LEU A 81 12.35 -4.72 15.87
N LEU A 82 12.78 -4.65 17.14
CA LEU A 82 14.16 -4.36 17.53
C LEU A 82 15.11 -5.51 17.16
N GLU A 83 14.64 -6.76 17.20
CA GLU A 83 15.33 -7.94 16.64
C GLU A 83 15.41 -7.94 15.09
N GLY A 84 14.82 -6.94 14.43
CA GLY A 84 14.85 -6.81 12.97
C GLY A 84 13.77 -7.62 12.23
N ALA A 85 12.77 -8.16 12.93
CA ALA A 85 11.68 -8.90 12.30
C ALA A 85 10.89 -8.03 11.31
N THR A 86 10.50 -8.65 10.20
CA THR A 86 9.61 -8.04 9.21
C THR A 86 8.18 -7.95 9.74
N THR A 87 7.38 -7.03 9.20
CA THR A 87 5.94 -6.96 9.52
C THR A 87 5.22 -8.28 9.27
N ALA A 88 5.62 -9.04 8.25
CA ALA A 88 5.05 -10.35 7.95
C ALA A 88 5.37 -11.37 9.07
N GLN A 89 6.61 -11.40 9.55
CA GLN A 89 7.03 -12.25 10.66
C GLN A 89 6.32 -11.87 11.97
N VAL A 90 6.26 -10.58 12.28
CA VAL A 90 5.53 -10.08 13.47
C VAL A 90 4.06 -10.49 13.42
N ARG A 91 3.40 -10.36 12.26
CA ARG A 91 2.01 -10.77 12.07
C ARG A 91 1.83 -12.28 12.23
N ALA A 92 2.75 -13.08 11.70
CA ALA A 92 2.70 -14.54 11.83
C ALA A 92 2.85 -14.99 13.30
N ARG A 93 3.73 -14.33 14.07
CA ARG A 93 4.01 -14.68 15.48
C ARG A 93 2.95 -14.18 16.47
N ILE A 94 2.59 -12.90 16.40
CA ILE A 94 1.77 -12.23 17.43
C ILE A 94 0.31 -12.03 16.97
N ARG A 95 0.00 -12.28 15.68
CA ARG A 95 -1.34 -12.03 15.08
C ARG A 95 -1.82 -10.58 15.25
N ALA A 96 -0.89 -9.63 15.38
CA ALA A 96 -1.20 -8.20 15.45
C ALA A 96 -1.64 -7.63 14.09
N SER A 97 -2.49 -6.60 14.12
CA SER A 97 -2.90 -5.89 12.90
C SER A 97 -1.74 -5.10 12.30
N ASN A 98 -1.79 -4.84 10.99
CA ASN A 98 -0.75 -4.07 10.31
C ASN A 98 -0.66 -2.63 10.85
N SER A 99 -1.78 -2.01 11.20
CA SER A 99 -1.82 -0.65 11.76
C SER A 99 -1.11 -0.58 13.11
N THR A 100 -1.32 -1.55 14.00
CA THR A 100 -0.63 -1.62 15.29
C THR A 100 0.88 -1.79 15.10
N ILE A 101 1.31 -2.68 14.21
CA ILE A 101 2.74 -2.89 13.94
C ILE A 101 3.39 -1.61 13.38
N VAL A 102 2.70 -0.89 12.48
CA VAL A 102 3.19 0.39 11.93
C VAL A 102 3.27 1.46 13.03
N ALA A 103 2.27 1.56 13.91
CA ALA A 103 2.27 2.50 15.02
C ALA A 103 3.43 2.24 16.00
N VAL A 104 3.66 0.99 16.39
CA VAL A 104 4.78 0.60 17.26
C VAL A 104 6.12 0.88 16.56
N ARG A 105 6.24 0.55 15.28
CA ARG A 105 7.45 0.85 14.50
C ARG A 105 7.75 2.35 14.47
N HIS A 106 6.74 3.18 14.21
CA HIS A 106 6.89 4.64 14.23
C HIS A 106 7.27 5.15 15.63
N ALA A 107 6.64 4.61 16.68
CA ALA A 107 6.96 4.96 18.05
C ALA A 107 8.42 4.66 18.44
N LEU A 108 8.99 3.58 17.91
CA LEU A 108 10.41 3.23 18.06
C LEU A 108 11.37 4.07 17.19
N GLY A 109 10.86 4.96 16.33
CA GLY A 109 11.69 5.68 15.37
C GLY A 109 12.32 4.78 14.31
N LEU A 110 11.83 3.54 14.15
CA LEU A 110 12.35 2.61 13.16
C LEU A 110 11.84 3.03 11.78
N ALA A 111 12.76 3.13 10.82
CA ALA A 111 12.40 3.39 9.44
C ALA A 111 11.35 2.38 8.98
N THR A 112 10.23 2.87 8.45
CA THR A 112 9.33 1.99 7.73
C THR A 112 10.12 1.46 6.55
N ARG A 113 10.37 0.14 6.50
CA ARG A 113 10.96 -0.49 5.31
C ARG A 113 10.06 -0.07 4.15
N ARG A 114 10.53 0.88 3.34
CA ARG A 114 9.80 1.32 2.15
C ARG A 114 9.56 0.04 1.36
N ARG A 115 8.28 -0.36 1.24
CA ARG A 115 7.87 -1.35 0.25
C ARG A 115 8.03 -0.67 -1.10
N GLY A 116 9.26 -0.69 -1.55
CA GLY A 116 9.69 0.02 -2.73
C GLY A 116 11.09 -0.47 -2.96
N ARG A 117 11.20 -1.55 -3.74
CA ARG A 117 12.41 -1.83 -4.49
C ARG A 117 12.88 -0.46 -5.00
N THR A 118 14.05 0.00 -4.57
CA THR A 118 14.61 1.27 -5.06
C THR A 118 14.37 1.28 -6.55
N PRO A 119 13.58 2.24 -7.09
CA PRO A 119 13.17 2.17 -8.47
C PRO A 119 14.45 2.08 -9.29
N GLY A 120 14.65 0.94 -9.95
CA GLY A 120 15.85 0.72 -10.73
C GLY A 120 15.96 1.76 -11.84
N THR A 121 17.11 1.78 -12.50
CA THR A 121 17.23 2.54 -13.75
C THR A 121 16.24 1.98 -14.78
N VAL A 122 15.91 2.79 -15.79
CA VAL A 122 15.05 2.33 -16.90
C VAL A 122 15.66 1.08 -17.56
N ALA A 123 16.97 1.04 -17.75
CA ALA A 123 17.68 -0.12 -18.29
C ALA A 123 17.50 -1.38 -17.43
N GLN A 124 17.65 -1.28 -16.10
CA GLN A 124 17.43 -2.40 -15.18
C GLN A 124 15.98 -2.87 -15.14
N ALA A 125 15.03 -1.94 -15.33
CA ALA A 125 13.62 -2.28 -15.42
C ALA A 125 13.29 -2.98 -16.74
N LEU A 126 13.82 -2.50 -17.87
CA LEU A 126 13.66 -3.14 -19.18
C LEU A 126 14.24 -4.56 -19.16
N ALA A 127 15.51 -4.72 -18.76
CA ALA A 127 16.18 -6.02 -18.74
C ALA A 127 15.46 -7.10 -17.91
N ARG A 128 14.62 -6.69 -16.95
CA ARG A 128 13.80 -7.61 -16.16
C ARG A 128 12.58 -8.15 -16.89
N TYR A 129 12.05 -7.37 -17.82
CA TYR A 129 10.71 -7.56 -18.40
C TYR A 129 10.75 -7.67 -19.94
N THR A 130 11.94 -7.69 -20.53
CA THR A 130 12.15 -7.94 -21.96
C THR A 130 12.69 -9.34 -22.17
N GLN A 131 12.17 -10.04 -23.16
CA GLN A 131 12.70 -11.31 -23.64
C GLN A 131 12.96 -11.19 -25.13
N ASP A 132 14.23 -11.21 -25.52
CA ASP A 132 14.63 -11.21 -26.92
C ASP A 132 14.32 -12.56 -27.56
N GLN A 133 13.94 -12.51 -28.83
CA GLN A 133 13.60 -13.66 -29.66
C GLN A 133 14.66 -13.82 -30.78
N PRO A 134 14.91 -15.05 -31.28
CA PRO A 134 15.94 -15.30 -32.29
C PRO A 134 15.71 -14.57 -33.64
N ASP A 135 14.47 -14.20 -33.93
CA ASP A 135 14.03 -13.53 -35.15
C ASP A 135 14.13 -11.98 -35.08
N GLY A 136 14.76 -11.44 -34.03
CA GLY A 136 14.94 -10.00 -33.85
C GLY A 136 13.76 -9.31 -33.15
N HIS A 137 12.77 -10.06 -32.68
CA HIS A 137 11.68 -9.53 -31.88
C HIS A 137 12.06 -9.42 -30.40
N THR A 138 11.38 -8.53 -29.68
CA THR A 138 11.50 -8.42 -28.21
C THR A 138 10.11 -8.46 -27.63
N HIS A 139 9.85 -9.42 -26.74
CA HIS A 139 8.57 -9.59 -26.05
C HIS A 139 8.56 -8.89 -24.70
N TRP A 140 7.45 -8.22 -24.40
CA TRP A 140 7.20 -7.63 -23.08
C TRP A 140 6.51 -8.62 -22.13
N THR A 141 7.20 -8.97 -21.04
CA THR A 141 6.69 -9.86 -19.98
C THR A 141 6.32 -9.10 -18.69
N GLY A 142 6.43 -7.77 -18.69
CA GLY A 142 6.16 -6.92 -17.53
C GLY A 142 4.73 -6.41 -17.41
N PRO A 143 4.49 -5.48 -16.46
CA PRO A 143 3.19 -4.87 -16.22
C PRO A 143 2.61 -4.16 -17.46
N ARG A 144 1.28 -4.15 -17.56
CA ARG A 144 0.52 -3.41 -18.57
C ARG A 144 -0.54 -2.56 -17.89
N CYS A 145 -0.88 -1.44 -18.51
CA CYS A 145 -2.00 -0.59 -18.11
C CYS A 145 -2.72 -0.17 -19.39
N ASP A 146 -4.02 -0.44 -19.45
CA ASP A 146 -4.88 -0.25 -20.61
C ASP A 146 -4.31 -0.91 -21.89
N GLY A 147 -3.81 -2.13 -21.73
CA GLY A 147 -3.18 -2.91 -22.80
C GLY A 147 -1.79 -2.46 -23.21
N GLN A 148 -1.35 -1.26 -22.81
CA GLN A 148 -0.05 -0.69 -23.14
C GLN A 148 1.04 -1.17 -22.17
N PRO A 149 2.25 -1.51 -22.66
CA PRO A 149 3.36 -1.90 -21.81
C PRO A 149 3.89 -0.68 -21.03
N GLN A 150 3.92 -0.79 -19.71
CA GLN A 150 4.38 0.28 -18.81
C GLN A 150 5.46 -0.23 -17.86
N LEU A 151 6.44 0.62 -17.55
CA LEU A 151 7.51 0.32 -16.60
C LEU A 151 7.56 1.40 -15.51
N TRP A 152 7.74 0.99 -14.25
CA TRP A 152 8.04 1.91 -13.15
C TRP A 152 9.55 1.94 -12.91
N ALA A 153 10.17 3.10 -13.15
CA ALA A 153 11.61 3.30 -12.97
C ALA A 153 11.90 4.76 -12.62
N GLN A 154 12.94 4.99 -11.83
CA GLN A 154 13.32 6.34 -11.37
C GLN A 154 12.14 7.15 -10.78
N GLY A 155 11.25 6.48 -10.03
CA GLY A 155 10.13 7.13 -9.34
C GLY A 155 8.98 7.59 -10.23
N ARG A 156 8.91 7.16 -11.50
CA ARG A 156 7.78 7.45 -12.40
C ARG A 156 7.45 6.28 -13.32
N TYR A 157 6.26 6.31 -13.91
CA TYR A 157 5.88 5.41 -15.00
C TYR A 157 6.46 5.90 -16.32
N HIS A 158 6.95 4.98 -17.15
CA HIS A 158 7.38 5.25 -18.53
C HIS A 158 6.64 4.32 -19.49
N SER A 159 6.35 4.82 -20.68
CA SER A 159 5.88 3.99 -21.80
C SER A 159 7.06 3.20 -22.36
N VAL A 160 6.98 1.87 -22.29
CA VAL A 160 8.04 0.97 -22.74
C VAL A 160 8.37 1.20 -24.21
N ARG A 161 7.34 1.34 -25.05
CA ARG A 161 7.49 1.60 -26.49
C ARG A 161 8.24 2.91 -26.76
N ARG A 162 7.92 3.99 -26.05
CA ARG A 162 8.62 5.28 -26.24
C ARG A 162 10.08 5.21 -25.83
N VAL A 163 10.38 4.48 -24.75
CA VAL A 163 11.76 4.27 -24.29
C VAL A 163 12.56 3.46 -25.33
N LEU A 164 12.01 2.35 -25.81
CA LEU A 164 12.70 1.47 -26.77
C LEU A 164 12.84 2.13 -28.15
N PHE A 165 11.83 2.88 -28.59
CA PHE A 165 11.91 3.70 -29.79
C PHE A 165 13.06 4.71 -29.68
N ALA A 166 13.14 5.44 -28.57
CA ALA A 166 14.17 6.47 -28.38
C ALA A 166 15.57 5.87 -28.28
N ALA A 167 15.70 4.70 -27.64
CA ALA A 167 16.97 3.98 -27.59
C ALA A 167 17.43 3.50 -28.98
N HIS A 168 16.51 3.02 -29.83
CA HIS A 168 16.85 2.50 -31.16
C HIS A 168 17.10 3.61 -32.20
N HIS A 169 16.21 4.61 -32.27
CA HIS A 169 16.30 5.67 -33.29
C HIS A 169 17.12 6.89 -32.86
N GLY A 170 17.63 6.93 -31.62
CA GLY A 170 18.41 8.06 -31.11
C GLY A 170 17.62 9.37 -30.94
N ARG A 171 16.28 9.31 -30.92
CA ARG A 171 15.40 10.48 -30.80
C ARG A 171 14.07 10.15 -30.14
N ALA A 172 13.41 11.13 -29.55
CA ALA A 172 12.04 10.95 -29.06
C ALA A 172 11.07 10.69 -30.23
N PRO A 173 10.00 9.89 -30.02
CA PRO A 173 8.99 9.65 -31.05
C PRO A 173 8.04 10.83 -31.19
N ASP A 174 7.71 11.12 -32.44
CA ASP A 174 6.69 12.09 -32.84
C ASP A 174 5.30 11.44 -32.90
N GLY A 175 4.39 11.91 -32.04
CA GLY A 175 3.04 11.39 -31.93
C GLY A 175 2.94 9.97 -31.37
N TRP A 176 1.95 9.23 -31.85
CA TRP A 176 1.65 7.86 -31.41
C TRP A 176 2.50 6.82 -32.15
N LEU A 177 2.93 5.81 -31.39
CA LEU A 177 3.73 4.69 -31.92
C LEU A 177 2.83 3.57 -32.44
N ARG A 178 3.19 3.00 -33.58
CA ARG A 178 2.58 1.77 -34.12
C ARG A 178 3.65 0.67 -34.19
N VAL A 179 3.23 -0.57 -33.98
CA VAL A 179 4.09 -1.74 -34.23
C VAL A 179 3.96 -2.07 -35.72
N THR A 180 5.08 -2.25 -36.40
CA THR A 180 5.11 -2.54 -37.84
C THR A 180 5.19 -4.03 -38.17
N CYS A 181 5.49 -4.88 -37.19
CA CYS A 181 5.52 -6.33 -37.35
C CYS A 181 4.22 -7.00 -36.88
N ASP A 182 3.95 -8.20 -37.40
CA ASP A 182 2.76 -8.99 -37.04
C ASP A 182 2.89 -9.76 -35.72
N GLN A 183 4.07 -9.77 -35.09
CA GLN A 183 4.28 -10.49 -33.83
C GLN A 183 3.54 -9.80 -32.66
N PRO A 184 2.60 -10.51 -32.00
CA PRO A 184 1.84 -9.95 -30.90
C PRO A 184 2.79 -9.62 -29.73
N ALA A 185 2.52 -8.50 -29.06
CA ALA A 185 3.33 -8.02 -27.93
C ALA A 185 4.80 -7.67 -28.23
N CYS A 186 5.20 -7.60 -29.51
CA CYS A 186 6.50 -7.09 -29.88
C CYS A 186 6.66 -5.62 -29.44
N ILE A 187 7.81 -5.33 -28.84
CA ILE A 187 8.24 -4.00 -28.38
C ILE A 187 9.64 -3.63 -28.90
N ALA A 188 10.22 -4.43 -29.80
CA ALA A 188 11.53 -4.16 -30.38
C ALA A 188 11.57 -2.77 -31.02
N GLY A 189 12.58 -1.97 -30.69
CA GLY A 189 12.66 -0.58 -31.15
C GLY A 189 12.62 -0.43 -32.68
N ALA A 190 13.23 -1.37 -33.40
CA ALA A 190 13.22 -1.42 -34.87
C ALA A 190 11.82 -1.69 -35.48
N HIS A 191 10.92 -2.31 -34.72
CA HIS A 191 9.56 -2.63 -35.15
C HIS A 191 8.54 -1.59 -34.67
N LEU A 192 9.01 -0.40 -34.26
CA LEU A 192 8.16 0.71 -33.84
C LEU A 192 8.27 1.86 -34.84
N SER A 193 7.14 2.29 -35.41
CA SER A 193 7.07 3.50 -36.24
C SER A 193 6.37 4.63 -35.51
N ASP A 194 6.88 5.85 -35.66
CA ASP A 194 6.22 7.08 -35.22
C ASP A 194 5.60 7.82 -36.41
N ARG A 195 4.99 8.99 -36.18
CA ARG A 195 4.29 9.73 -37.26
C ARG A 195 5.25 10.06 -38.41
N ARG A 196 6.42 10.59 -38.08
CA ARG A 196 7.43 11.01 -39.07
C ARG A 196 7.90 9.85 -39.96
N ILE A 197 8.16 8.67 -39.38
CA ILE A 197 8.55 7.49 -40.16
C ILE A 197 7.44 7.08 -41.12
N ARG A 198 6.19 7.04 -40.65
CA ARG A 198 5.04 6.66 -41.49
C ARG A 198 4.79 7.64 -42.63
N GLU A 199 4.93 8.94 -42.38
CA GLU A 199 4.80 9.97 -43.42
C GLU A 199 5.91 9.83 -44.48
N ALA A 200 7.14 9.53 -44.05
CA ALA A 200 8.25 9.28 -44.97
C ALA A 200 8.02 8.00 -45.81
N GLU A 201 7.56 6.91 -45.20
CA GLU A 201 7.19 5.67 -45.90
C GLU A 201 6.09 5.92 -46.93
N GLN A 202 5.01 6.61 -46.53
CA GLN A 202 3.91 6.96 -47.43
C GLN A 202 4.37 7.84 -48.61
N HIS A 203 5.27 8.79 -48.36
CA HIS A 203 5.85 9.63 -49.39
C HIS A 203 6.70 8.80 -50.37
N LEU A 204 7.53 7.89 -49.86
CA LEU A 204 8.34 6.98 -50.69
C LEU A 204 7.46 6.06 -51.54
N THR A 205 6.41 5.47 -50.97
CA THR A 205 5.44 4.67 -51.73
C THR A 205 4.81 5.49 -52.85
N THR A 206 4.42 6.73 -52.56
CA THR A 206 3.83 7.64 -53.56
C THR A 206 4.80 7.93 -54.71
N LEU A 207 6.07 8.23 -54.40
CA LEU A 207 7.11 8.46 -55.41
C LEU A 207 7.39 7.21 -56.23
N TYR A 208 7.50 6.05 -55.57
CA TYR A 208 7.75 4.77 -56.25
C TYR A 208 6.63 4.45 -57.24
N THR A 209 5.37 4.53 -56.80
CA THR A 209 4.21 4.33 -57.68
C THR A 209 4.17 5.35 -58.82
N SER A 210 4.59 6.60 -58.59
CA SER A 210 4.67 7.61 -59.64
C SER A 210 5.73 7.31 -60.71
N ILE A 211 6.82 6.63 -60.34
CA ILE A 211 7.94 6.35 -61.25
C ILE A 211 7.72 5.02 -61.98
N PHE A 212 7.30 3.98 -61.26
CA PHE A 212 7.25 2.61 -61.77
C PHE A 212 5.83 2.11 -62.06
N GLY A 213 4.80 2.90 -61.74
CA GLY A 213 3.41 2.46 -61.78
C GLY A 213 2.99 1.65 -60.55
N PRO A 214 1.70 1.29 -60.42
CA PRO A 214 1.22 0.46 -59.33
C PRO A 214 1.80 -0.95 -59.43
N GLU A 215 2.17 -1.54 -58.29
CA GLU A 215 2.55 -2.96 -58.24
C GLU A 215 1.31 -3.81 -58.55
N THR A 216 1.39 -4.62 -59.60
CA THR A 216 0.36 -5.62 -59.89
C THR A 216 0.56 -6.77 -58.91
N PRO A 217 -0.37 -7.04 -57.99
CA PRO A 217 -0.26 -8.21 -57.12
C PRO A 217 -0.25 -9.48 -57.99
N GLN A 218 0.75 -10.34 -57.76
CA GLN A 218 0.84 -11.67 -58.37
C GLN A 218 -0.10 -12.67 -57.69
#